data_AF-A0A7J6AY64-F1
#
_entry.id   AF-A0A7J6AY64-F1
#
_cell.length_a   1.000
_cell.length_b   1.000
_cell.length_c   1.000
_cell.angle_alpha   90.00
_cell.angle_beta   90.00
_cell.angle_gamma   90.00
#
_symmetry.space_group_name_H-M   'P 1'
#
loop_
_entity.id
_entity.type
_entity.pdbx_description
1 polymer ?
#
loop_
_entity_poly.entity_id
_entity_poly.type
_entity_poly.pdbx_seq_one_letter_code
_entity_poly.pdbx_strand_id
1 'polypeptide(L)'
;MLLCGFWHGEYSVAVNINDYLDVYCPYYEEPQPLSRMERYILFMVNHDGYTTCEHRMRGFKRWECNRPQNVDGPLRFSEKFQLFTPFSLGFEFRPGHEYYYISSPHPNHAGQACLKLKVYVKPADGSAFESPEPFLIDRSVTMELDLCVFLLWAVVLVLMVKRM
;
A
#
# COMPACT_ATOMS: atom_id res chain seq x y z
N MET A 1 10.27 -15.14 -5.18
CA MET A 1 8.83 -14.87 -5.43
C MET A 1 8.43 -13.40 -5.19
N LEU A 2 9.35 -12.42 -5.24
CA LEU A 2 9.03 -10.98 -5.06
C LEU A 2 9.17 -10.13 -6.33
N LEU A 3 9.68 -10.68 -7.42
CA LEU A 3 9.85 -9.96 -8.70
C LEU A 3 8.57 -9.89 -9.56
N CYS A 4 7.49 -10.60 -9.20
CA CYS A 4 6.26 -10.62 -10.00
C CYS A 4 5.24 -9.54 -9.62
N GLY A 5 5.35 -8.94 -8.43
CA GLY A 5 4.39 -7.93 -7.94
C GLY A 5 4.61 -6.51 -8.45
N PHE A 6 5.79 -6.21 -9.01
CA PHE A 6 6.19 -4.85 -9.39
C PHE A 6 5.80 -4.46 -10.83
N TRP A 7 5.32 -5.40 -11.65
CA TRP A 7 4.98 -5.15 -13.05
C TRP A 7 3.75 -4.25 -13.25
N HIS A 8 2.94 -4.03 -12.21
CA HIS A 8 1.72 -3.21 -12.27
C HIS A 8 1.85 -1.82 -11.61
N GLY A 9 3.08 -1.35 -11.33
CA GLY A 9 3.33 0.04 -10.95
C GLY A 9 2.97 0.44 -9.52
N GLU A 10 2.09 -0.30 -8.84
CA GLU A 10 1.71 -0.04 -7.45
C GLU A 10 1.65 -1.32 -6.63
N TYR A 11 2.74 -1.61 -5.90
CA TYR A 11 2.79 -2.72 -4.95
C TYR A 11 2.48 -2.19 -3.54
N SER A 12 1.53 -2.79 -2.84
CA SER A 12 1.15 -2.39 -1.49
C SER A 12 1.04 -3.57 -0.55
N VAL A 13 1.49 -3.41 0.70
CA VAL A 13 1.39 -4.42 1.75
C VAL A 13 0.84 -3.79 3.03
N ALA A 14 0.14 -4.60 3.83
CA ALA A 14 -0.35 -4.19 5.14
C ALA A 14 0.33 -5.03 6.22
N VAL A 15 0.89 -4.38 7.23
CA VAL A 15 1.71 -4.98 8.31
C VAL A 15 1.21 -4.52 9.67
N ASN A 16 1.49 -5.28 10.72
CA ASN A 16 1.27 -4.85 12.10
C ASN A 16 2.54 -4.24 12.70
N ILE A 17 2.40 -3.58 13.85
CA ILE A 17 3.55 -3.22 14.66
C ILE A 17 4.28 -4.50 15.11
N ASN A 18 5.62 -4.44 15.11
CA ASN A 18 6.57 -5.52 15.34
C ASN A 18 6.70 -6.57 14.23
N ASP A 19 5.93 -6.46 13.15
CA ASP A 19 6.16 -7.27 11.95
C ASP A 19 7.45 -6.84 11.25
N TYR A 20 7.89 -7.71 10.35
CA TYR A 20 9.08 -7.50 9.51
C TYR A 20 8.70 -7.47 8.04
N LEU A 21 9.32 -6.57 7.29
CA LEU A 21 9.33 -6.57 5.83
C LEU A 21 10.72 -6.95 5.35
N ASP A 22 10.81 -8.08 4.67
CA ASP A 22 12.03 -8.52 3.99
C ASP A 22 12.00 -8.10 2.52
N VAL A 23 12.98 -7.29 2.13
CA VAL A 23 13.20 -6.86 0.74
C VAL A 23 14.39 -7.63 0.18
N TYR A 24 14.17 -8.33 -0.93
CA TYR A 24 15.19 -9.09 -1.63
C TYR A 24 15.63 -8.35 -2.89
N CYS A 25 16.93 -8.15 -3.04
CA CYS A 25 17.52 -7.53 -4.22
C CYS A 25 17.52 -8.48 -5.43
N PRO A 26 17.59 -7.94 -6.67
CA PRO A 26 17.82 -8.75 -7.87
C PRO A 26 19.09 -9.61 -7.72
N TYR A 27 18.97 -10.87 -8.10
CA TYR A 27 20.04 -11.86 -8.02
C TYR A 27 20.08 -12.69 -9.29
N TYR A 28 21.29 -12.91 -9.80
CA TYR A 28 21.53 -13.61 -11.05
C TYR A 28 22.52 -14.75 -10.80
N GLU A 29 22.06 -15.99 -10.99
CA GLU A 29 22.87 -17.20 -10.80
C GLU A 29 23.99 -17.29 -11.84
N GLU A 30 23.68 -16.96 -13.10
CA GLU A 30 24.63 -17.00 -14.19
C GLU A 30 25.36 -15.65 -14.38
N PRO A 31 26.67 -15.66 -14.71
CA PRO A 31 27.39 -14.48 -15.14
C PRO A 31 26.76 -13.88 -16.41
N GLN A 32 26.20 -12.69 -16.27
CA GLN A 32 25.71 -11.86 -17.36
C GLN A 32 26.58 -10.60 -17.52
N PRO A 33 26.51 -9.87 -18.63
CA PRO A 33 27.14 -8.55 -18.70
C PRO A 33 26.62 -7.64 -17.59
N LEU A 34 27.52 -6.90 -16.94
CA LEU A 34 27.16 -5.97 -15.84
C LEU A 34 26.10 -4.94 -16.24
N SER A 35 25.96 -4.64 -17.53
CA SER A 35 24.95 -3.75 -18.10
C SER A 35 23.52 -4.31 -18.06
N ARG A 36 23.37 -5.63 -17.95
CA ARG A 36 22.07 -6.32 -17.84
C ARG A 36 21.70 -6.67 -16.41
N MET A 37 22.65 -6.59 -15.48
CA MET A 37 22.39 -6.83 -14.07
C MET A 37 21.86 -5.57 -13.41
N GLU A 38 20.62 -5.64 -12.95
CA GLU A 38 19.96 -4.52 -12.31
C GLU A 38 20.58 -4.19 -10.94
N ARG A 39 20.74 -2.90 -10.69
CA ARG A 39 21.20 -2.35 -9.40
C ARG A 39 20.32 -1.20 -9.01
N TYR A 40 19.88 -1.22 -7.76
CA TYR A 40 18.92 -0.26 -7.23
C TYR A 40 19.39 0.34 -5.91
N ILE A 41 19.09 1.62 -5.72
CA ILE A 41 19.13 2.24 -4.40
C ILE A 41 17.68 2.44 -3.95
N LEU A 42 17.35 1.94 -2.77
CA LEU A 42 16.02 2.05 -2.18
C LEU A 42 15.99 3.26 -1.25
N PHE A 43 14.97 4.09 -1.43
CA PHE A 43 14.73 5.29 -0.63
C PHE A 43 13.41 5.16 0.09
N MET A 44 13.39 5.61 1.34
CA MET A 44 12.14 5.90 2.05
C MET A 44 11.79 7.36 1.79
N VAL A 45 10.60 7.62 1.26
CA VAL A 45 10.14 8.95 0.82
C VAL A 45 8.82 9.32 1.48
N ASN A 46 8.45 10.61 1.40
CA ASN A 46 7.09 11.04 1.68
C ASN A 46 6.14 10.72 0.50
N HIS A 47 4.84 10.99 0.69
CA HIS A 47 3.82 10.77 -0.33
C HIS A 47 4.12 11.49 -1.67
N ASP A 48 4.60 12.73 -1.62
CA ASP A 48 4.94 13.49 -2.82
C ASP A 48 6.11 12.85 -3.58
N GLY A 49 7.16 12.42 -2.87
CA GLY A 49 8.28 11.71 -3.47
C GLY A 49 7.86 10.36 -4.07
N TYR A 50 6.91 9.67 -3.44
CA TYR A 50 6.33 8.43 -3.96
C TYR A 50 5.56 8.64 -5.26
N THR A 51 4.68 9.65 -5.31
CA THR A 51 3.89 9.94 -6.52
C THR A 51 4.77 10.40 -7.68
N THR A 52 5.75 11.27 -7.41
CA THR A 52 6.65 11.87 -8.42
C THR A 52 7.88 11.03 -8.76
N CYS A 53 8.14 9.91 -8.06
CA CYS A 53 9.40 9.16 -8.16
C CYS A 53 10.65 10.00 -7.80
N GLU A 54 10.53 11.04 -6.96
CA GLU A 54 11.64 11.93 -6.62
C GLU A 54 12.14 11.71 -5.19
N HIS A 55 13.41 11.29 -5.04
CA HIS A 55 14.04 11.05 -3.72
C HIS A 55 14.96 12.18 -3.23
N ARG A 56 15.54 12.99 -4.12
CA ARG A 56 16.69 13.89 -3.81
C ARG A 56 16.43 14.85 -2.65
N MET A 57 15.24 15.41 -2.57
CA MET A 57 14.85 16.35 -1.50
C MET A 57 13.74 15.82 -0.60
N ARG A 58 13.23 14.61 -0.87
CA ARG A 58 11.99 14.09 -0.29
C ARG A 58 12.13 12.70 0.33
N GLY A 59 13.36 12.20 0.44
CA GLY A 59 13.61 10.91 1.06
C GLY A 59 15.03 10.71 1.54
N PHE A 60 15.20 9.57 2.19
CA PHE A 60 16.46 9.12 2.76
C PHE A 60 16.85 7.79 2.13
N LYS A 61 18.14 7.64 1.81
CA LYS A 61 18.68 6.37 1.33
C LYS A 61 18.50 5.34 2.45
N ARG A 62 17.76 4.27 2.17
CA ARG A 62 17.47 3.20 3.14
C ARG A 62 18.40 2.00 2.94
N TRP A 63 18.48 1.51 1.70
CA TRP A 63 19.30 0.34 1.34
C TRP A 63 19.87 0.45 -0.07
N GLU A 64 20.87 -0.38 -0.38
CA GLU A 64 21.51 -0.43 -1.68
C GLU A 64 21.67 -1.88 -2.16
N CYS A 65 21.04 -2.20 -3.29
CA CYS A 65 21.17 -3.46 -4.00
C CYS A 65 22.35 -3.39 -4.98
N ASN A 66 23.57 -3.61 -4.48
CA ASN A 66 24.81 -3.52 -5.25
C ASN A 66 25.53 -4.86 -5.49
N ARG A 67 24.97 -5.98 -4.98
CA ARG A 67 25.56 -7.33 -5.11
C ARG A 67 24.64 -8.29 -5.89
N PRO A 68 24.55 -8.17 -7.23
CA PRO A 68 23.70 -9.03 -8.06
C PRO A 68 24.16 -10.49 -8.16
N GLN A 69 25.41 -10.79 -7.78
CA GLN A 69 26.01 -12.14 -7.78
C GLN A 69 26.67 -12.45 -6.43
N ASN A 70 25.89 -12.37 -5.36
CA ASN A 70 26.39 -12.63 -4.01
C ASN A 70 26.48 -14.14 -3.74
N VAL A 71 27.52 -14.58 -3.02
CA VAL A 71 27.78 -16.01 -2.75
C VAL A 71 26.67 -16.63 -1.89
N ASP A 72 26.11 -15.85 -0.97
CA ASP A 72 25.05 -16.28 -0.05
C ASP A 72 23.63 -16.14 -0.64
N GLY A 73 23.52 -16.00 -1.97
CA GLY A 73 22.25 -15.74 -2.67
C GLY A 73 21.80 -14.27 -2.59
N PRO A 74 20.51 -13.97 -2.84
CA PRO A 74 20.02 -12.60 -2.95
C PRO A 74 20.26 -11.80 -1.67
N LEU A 75 20.77 -10.58 -1.83
CA LEU A 75 20.92 -9.65 -0.71
C LEU A 75 19.54 -9.36 -0.11
N ARG A 76 19.41 -9.56 1.21
CA ARG A 76 18.17 -9.36 1.97
C ARG A 76 18.33 -8.23 2.97
N PHE A 77 17.37 -7.32 2.97
CA PHE A 77 17.22 -6.27 3.98
C PHE A 77 15.91 -6.46 4.72
N SER A 78 15.96 -6.30 6.04
CA SER A 78 14.79 -6.43 6.90
C SER A 78 14.48 -5.08 7.54
N GLU A 79 13.23 -4.65 7.42
CA GLU A 79 12.66 -3.52 8.16
C GLU A 79 11.79 -4.06 9.28
N LYS A 80 11.93 -3.52 10.49
CA LYS A 80 11.04 -3.84 11.60
C LYS A 80 10.12 -2.68 11.88
N PHE A 81 8.81 -2.91 11.87
CA PHE A 81 7.81 -1.87 12.12
C PHE A 81 7.64 -1.63 13.62
N GLN A 82 8.61 -0.98 14.24
CA GLN A 82 8.60 -0.71 15.68
C GLN A 82 8.19 0.74 15.99
N LEU A 83 7.50 0.93 17.13
CA LEU A 83 7.07 2.25 17.61
C LEU A 83 8.25 3.14 18.03
N PHE A 84 9.30 2.53 18.57
CA PHE A 84 10.47 3.22 19.09
C PHE A 84 11.73 2.52 18.62
N THR A 85 12.73 3.31 18.26
CA THR A 85 14.05 2.81 17.89
C THR A 85 15.11 3.39 18.83
N PRO A 86 15.99 2.56 19.42
CA PRO A 86 17.09 3.06 20.23
C PRO A 86 18.20 3.74 19.39
N PHE A 87 18.13 3.63 18.07
CA PHE A 87 19.07 4.23 17.14
C PHE A 87 18.59 5.60 16.67
N SER A 88 19.45 6.61 16.73
CA SER A 88 19.12 8.01 16.41
C SER A 88 18.75 8.25 14.94
N LEU A 89 19.18 7.37 14.02
CA LEU A 89 18.78 7.40 12.61
C LEU A 89 17.81 6.26 12.26
N GLY A 90 17.25 5.58 13.27
CA GLY A 90 16.24 4.56 13.05
C GLY A 90 14.89 5.20 12.73
N PHE A 91 14.04 4.46 12.03
CA PHE A 91 12.69 4.93 11.70
C PHE A 91 11.70 4.40 12.72
N GLU A 92 10.77 5.28 13.13
CA GLU A 92 9.66 4.98 14.02
C GLU A 92 8.38 4.88 13.22
N PHE A 93 7.62 3.80 13.46
CA PHE A 93 6.40 3.50 12.73
C PHE A 93 5.19 3.68 13.62
N ARG A 94 4.11 4.25 13.09
CA ARG A 94 2.86 4.53 13.80
C ARG A 94 1.72 3.71 13.21
N PRO A 95 0.85 3.11 14.04
CA PRO A 95 -0.37 2.47 13.58
C PRO A 95 -1.25 3.45 12.80
N GLY A 96 -1.96 2.94 11.79
CA GLY A 96 -2.84 3.73 10.91
C GLY A 96 -2.11 4.64 9.91
N HIS A 97 -0.77 4.57 9.81
CA HIS A 97 0.01 5.40 8.90
C HIS A 97 0.51 4.62 7.69
N GLU A 98 0.68 5.33 6.58
CA GLU A 98 1.27 4.82 5.34
C GLU A 98 2.71 5.29 5.20
N TYR A 99 3.56 4.37 4.75
CA TYR A 99 4.99 4.58 4.53
C TYR A 99 5.35 4.17 3.12
N TYR A 100 6.25 4.94 2.49
CA TYR A 100 6.49 4.84 1.06
C TYR A 100 7.95 4.57 0.76
N TYR A 101 8.18 3.63 -0.13
CA TYR A 101 9.50 3.26 -0.63
C TYR A 101 9.52 3.35 -2.15
N ILE A 102 10.62 3.88 -2.69
CA ILE A 102 10.87 3.91 -4.14
C ILE A 102 12.27 3.38 -4.46
N SER A 103 12.43 2.79 -5.63
CA SER A 103 13.74 2.49 -6.19
C SER A 103 14.18 3.60 -7.15
N SER A 104 15.44 4.03 -7.02
CA SER A 104 16.10 4.77 -8.10
C SER A 104 16.94 3.78 -8.89
N PRO A 105 16.71 3.63 -10.21
CA PRO A 105 17.70 2.99 -11.05
C PRO A 105 19.04 3.72 -10.93
N HIS A 106 20.14 2.98 -11.09
CA HIS A 106 21.45 3.57 -11.30
C HIS A 106 21.38 4.57 -12.47
N PRO A 107 22.18 5.65 -12.51
CA PRO A 107 22.10 6.71 -13.54
C PRO A 107 22.06 6.22 -14.99
N ASN A 108 22.59 5.02 -15.23
CA ASN A 108 22.61 4.36 -16.54
C ASN A 108 21.23 3.87 -17.04
N HIS A 109 20.16 3.91 -16.25
CA HIS A 109 18.79 3.54 -16.67
C HIS A 109 17.80 4.72 -16.56
N ALA A 110 18.27 5.95 -16.85
CA ALA A 110 17.41 7.12 -16.92
C ALA A 110 16.26 6.90 -17.92
N GLY A 111 15.01 6.98 -17.43
CA GLY A 111 13.79 6.82 -18.23
C GLY A 111 12.90 5.61 -17.90
N GLN A 112 13.37 4.66 -17.07
CA GLN A 112 12.50 3.59 -16.55
C GLN A 112 11.58 4.11 -15.43
N ALA A 113 10.35 3.59 -15.38
CA ALA A 113 9.43 3.84 -14.28
C ALA A 113 10.05 3.35 -12.95
N CYS A 114 10.03 4.18 -11.91
CA CYS A 114 10.57 3.79 -10.62
C CYS A 114 9.72 2.66 -10.00
N LEU A 115 10.36 1.71 -9.31
CA LEU A 115 9.61 0.72 -8.55
C LEU A 115 9.10 1.37 -7.27
N LYS A 116 7.85 1.10 -6.92
CA LYS A 116 7.14 1.75 -5.82
C LYS A 116 6.52 0.72 -4.89
N LEU A 117 6.71 0.90 -3.58
CA LEU A 117 6.10 0.11 -2.53
C LEU A 117 5.40 1.02 -1.52
N LYS A 118 4.12 0.77 -1.27
CA LYS A 118 3.36 1.37 -0.17
C LYS A 118 3.19 0.37 0.97
N VAL A 119 3.51 0.78 2.19
CA VAL A 119 3.32 -0.04 3.39
C VAL A 119 2.32 0.64 4.29
N TYR A 120 1.19 -0.02 4.56
CA TYR A 120 0.22 0.43 5.54
C TYR A 120 0.43 -0.30 6.86
N VAL A 121 0.68 0.44 7.94
CA VAL A 121 0.76 -0.14 9.28
C VAL A 121 -0.65 -0.16 9.86
N LYS A 122 -1.20 -1.35 10.08
CA LYS A 122 -2.56 -1.52 10.61
C LYS A 122 -2.68 -0.85 11.98
N PRO A 123 -3.85 -0.26 12.31
CA PRO A 123 -4.16 0.18 13.66
C PRO A 123 -3.97 -0.96 14.67
N ALA A 124 -3.63 -0.64 15.92
CA ALA A 124 -3.63 -1.65 16.97
C ALA A 124 -5.08 -2.05 17.26
N ASP A 125 -5.40 -3.33 17.16
CA ASP A 125 -6.74 -3.85 17.45
C ASP A 125 -7.06 -3.62 18.94
N GLY A 126 -7.82 -2.55 19.26
CA GLY A 126 -8.14 -2.24 20.66
C GLY A 126 -8.90 -0.96 21.01
N SER A 127 -9.21 -0.05 20.07
CA SER A 127 -10.28 0.94 20.30
C SER A 127 -10.74 1.61 19.00
N ALA A 128 -12.06 1.70 18.86
CA ALA A 128 -12.76 2.32 17.76
C ALA A 128 -12.22 3.71 17.41
N PHE A 129 -11.71 3.85 16.20
CA PHE A 129 -12.10 4.98 15.36
C PHE A 129 -12.94 4.41 14.22
N GLU A 130 -14.09 3.86 14.59
CA GLU A 130 -15.26 4.04 13.75
C GLU A 130 -15.58 5.53 13.85
N SER A 131 -14.93 6.33 12.99
CA SER A 131 -15.48 7.64 12.69
C SER A 131 -16.83 7.34 12.05
N PRO A 132 -17.96 7.79 12.61
CA PRO A 132 -19.17 7.83 11.81
C PRO A 132 -18.87 8.89 10.75
N GLU A 133 -18.51 8.45 9.54
CA GLU A 133 -18.78 9.28 8.38
C GLU A 133 -20.26 9.64 8.48
N PRO A 134 -20.64 10.93 8.36
CA PRO A 134 -22.02 11.25 8.09
C PRO A 134 -22.28 10.69 6.70
N PHE A 135 -22.84 9.48 6.63
CA PHE A 135 -23.48 9.02 5.41
C PHE A 135 -24.50 10.10 5.06
N LEU A 136 -24.20 10.86 4.02
CA LEU A 136 -25.19 11.58 3.27
C LEU A 136 -26.16 10.50 2.76
N ILE A 137 -27.18 10.19 3.55
CA ILE A 137 -28.27 9.35 3.12
C ILE A 137 -28.97 10.17 2.04
N ASP A 138 -28.74 9.77 0.79
CA ASP A 138 -29.51 10.21 -0.34
C ASP A 138 -30.98 9.86 -0.08
N ARG A 139 -31.79 10.90 0.14
CA ARG A 139 -33.23 10.82 0.44
C ARG A 139 -34.08 10.34 -0.74
N SER A 140 -33.45 9.93 -1.84
CA SER A 140 -34.11 9.49 -3.07
C SER A 140 -34.67 8.06 -2.96
N VAL A 141 -33.98 7.15 -2.27
CA VAL A 141 -34.32 5.71 -2.28
C VAL A 141 -35.43 5.34 -1.28
N THR A 142 -35.55 6.05 -0.16
CA THR A 142 -36.60 5.78 0.84
C THR A 142 -37.99 6.20 0.36
N MET A 143 -38.08 7.24 -0.48
CA MET A 143 -39.37 7.75 -0.96
C MET A 143 -40.04 6.83 -2.00
N GLU A 144 -39.26 6.08 -2.78
CA GLU A 144 -39.81 5.15 -3.79
C GLU A 144 -40.37 3.86 -3.17
N LEU A 145 -39.76 3.36 -2.08
CA LEU A 145 -40.27 2.17 -1.39
C LEU A 145 -41.55 2.45 -0.61
N ASP A 146 -41.68 3.62 0.01
CA ASP A 146 -42.89 3.98 0.76
C ASP A 146 -44.13 4.03 -0.14
N LEU A 147 -44.03 4.64 -1.33
CA LEU A 147 -45.13 4.71 -2.31
C LEU A 147 -45.59 3.32 -2.78
N CYS A 148 -44.66 2.38 -2.99
CA CYS A 148 -44.97 1.01 -3.37
C CYS A 148 -45.75 0.26 -2.27
N VAL A 149 -45.34 0.42 -1.01
CA VAL A 149 -46.01 -0.20 0.13
C VAL A 149 -47.42 0.38 0.32
N PHE A 150 -47.59 1.69 0.19
CA PHE A 150 -48.92 2.32 0.27
C PHE A 150 -49.86 1.87 -0.84
N LEU A 151 -49.37 1.74 -2.09
CA LEU A 151 -50.19 1.25 -3.20
C LEU A 151 -50.62 -0.21 -3.00
N LEU A 152 -49.72 -1.07 -2.50
CA LEU A 152 -50.06 -2.46 -2.20
C LEU A 152 -51.12 -2.57 -1.09
N TRP A 153 -50.99 -1.78 -0.02
CA TRP A 153 -51.99 -1.73 1.05
C TRP A 153 -53.34 -1.18 0.59
N ALA A 154 -53.34 -0.15 -0.26
CA ALA A 154 -54.57 0.41 -0.83
C ALA A 154 -55.30 -0.62 -1.72
N VAL A 155 -54.56 -1.37 -2.56
CA VAL A 155 -55.14 -2.43 -3.39
C VAL A 155 -55.72 -3.56 -2.53
N VAL A 156 -55.01 -3.98 -1.47
CA VAL A 156 -55.52 -5.00 -0.53
C VAL A 156 -56.80 -4.51 0.16
N LEU A 157 -56.84 -3.25 0.60
CA LEU A 157 -58.03 -2.67 1.25
C LEU A 157 -59.23 -2.62 0.28
N VAL A 158 -59.02 -2.19 -0.96
CA VAL A 158 -60.08 -2.15 -1.98
C VAL A 158 -60.59 -3.56 -2.31
N LEU A 159 -59.70 -4.55 -2.40
CA LEU A 159 -60.09 -5.95 -2.62
C LEU A 159 -60.88 -6.53 -1.45
N MET A 160 -60.57 -6.12 -0.21
CA MET A 160 -61.31 -6.54 0.99
C MET A 160 -62.69 -5.89 1.07
N VAL A 161 -62.81 -4.60 0.73
CA VAL A 161 -64.09 -3.87 0.72
C VAL A 161 -65.02 -4.38 -0.39
N LYS A 162 -64.49 -4.82 -1.52
CA LYS A 162 -65.29 -5.35 -2.64
C LYS A 162 -65.76 -6.81 -2.44
N ARG A 163 -65.32 -7.46 -1.35
CA ARG A 163 -65.64 -8.84 -0.99
C ARG A 163 -66.63 -8.94 0.18
N MET A 164 -67.20 -7.81 0.60
CA MET A 164 -68.33 -7.70 1.52
C MET A 164 -69.62 -7.34 0.78
#